data_AF-A0A1I8PEI2-F1
#
_entry.id   AF-A0A1I8PEI2-F1
#
_cell.length_a   1.000
_cell.length_b   1.000
_cell.length_c   1.000
_cell.angle_alpha   90.00
_cell.angle_beta   90.00
_cell.angle_gamma   90.00
#
_symmetry.space_group_name_H-M   'P 1'
#
loop_
_entity.id
_entity.type
_entity.pdbx_description
1 polymer ?
#
loop_
_entity_poly.entity_id
_entity_poly.type
_entity_poly.pdbx_seq_one_letter_code
_entity_poly.pdbx_strand_id
1 'polypeptide(L)'
;MSSIFLFLLLSASVCSAQFFYAQPSIMTQYHAGTTKTQNVAHPSVVENAAHESQLPPELRKSDRFYNNPQIAAGLAKESWFTDKEMQVVDREAEKIPREMVFKIFKNAGWIKRK
;
A
#
# COMPACT_ATOMS: atom_id res chain seq x y z
N MET A 1 41.49 -13.55 -15.82
CA MET A 1 40.29 -13.73 -16.67
C MET A 1 39.24 -14.61 -15.99
N SER A 2 39.55 -15.80 -15.46
CA SER A 2 38.52 -16.66 -14.82
C SER A 2 37.95 -16.14 -13.49
N SER A 3 38.75 -15.42 -12.69
CA SER A 3 38.33 -14.88 -11.39
C SER A 3 37.28 -13.77 -11.49
N ILE A 4 37.27 -13.00 -12.58
CA ILE A 4 36.29 -11.94 -12.83
C ILE A 4 34.92 -12.54 -13.16
N PHE A 5 34.89 -13.60 -13.97
CA PHE A 5 33.65 -14.31 -14.28
C PHE A 5 33.01 -14.97 -13.06
N LEU A 6 33.84 -15.52 -12.16
CA LEU A 6 33.35 -16.13 -10.92
C LEU A 6 32.72 -15.09 -9.98
N PHE A 7 33.31 -13.90 -9.90
CA PHE A 7 32.77 -12.80 -9.10
C PHE A 7 31.45 -12.26 -9.67
N LEU A 8 31.35 -12.14 -10.99
CA LEU A 8 30.10 -11.74 -11.67
C LEU A 8 28.97 -12.75 -11.45
N LEU A 9 29.26 -14.05 -11.57
CA LEU A 9 28.27 -15.12 -11.31
C LEU A 9 27.79 -15.13 -9.85
N LEU A 10 28.70 -14.92 -8.89
CA LEU A 10 28.33 -14.86 -7.48
C LEU A 10 27.43 -13.64 -7.19
N SER A 11 27.75 -12.48 -7.78
CA SER A 11 26.94 -11.26 -7.61
C SER A 11 25.53 -11.37 -8.20
N ALA A 12 25.38 -12.03 -9.36
CA ALA A 12 24.07 -12.24 -10.00
C ALA A 12 23.17 -13.18 -9.18
N SER A 13 23.76 -14.20 -8.53
CA SER A 13 23.02 -15.14 -7.67
C SER A 13 22.47 -14.44 -6.42
N VAL A 14 23.27 -13.61 -5.75
CA VAL A 14 22.84 -12.90 -4.53
C VAL A 14 21.73 -11.87 -4.82
N CYS A 15 21.79 -11.20 -5.98
CA CYS A 15 20.77 -10.22 -6.39
C CYS A 15 19.39 -10.88 -6.61
N SER A 16 19.37 -12.12 -7.09
CA SER A 16 18.12 -12.85 -7.37
C SER A 16 17.39 -13.32 -6.11
N ALA A 17 18.11 -13.53 -4.99
CA ALA A 17 17.51 -14.02 -3.75
C ALA A 17 16.66 -12.97 -3.01
N GLN A 18 16.91 -11.68 -3.26
CA GLN A 18 16.23 -10.59 -2.56
C GLN A 18 14.77 -10.39 -3.02
N PHE A 19 14.44 -10.83 -4.23
CA PHE A 19 13.08 -10.71 -4.78
C PHE A 19 12.09 -11.72 -4.17
N PHE A 20 12.55 -12.88 -3.69
CA PHE A 20 11.67 -13.92 -3.16
C PHE A 20 11.29 -13.74 -1.69
N TYR A 21 12.03 -12.94 -0.91
CA TYR A 21 11.71 -12.68 0.50
C TYR A 21 10.73 -11.52 0.72
N ALA A 22 10.51 -10.68 -0.29
CA ALA A 22 9.69 -9.48 -0.19
C ALA A 22 8.29 -9.64 -0.82
N GLN A 23 7.67 -10.81 -0.66
CA GLN A 23 6.28 -11.01 -1.08
C GLN A 23 5.34 -10.63 0.08
N PRO A 24 4.61 -9.49 0.03
CA PRO A 24 3.52 -9.26 0.96
C PRO A 24 2.41 -10.29 0.68
N SER A 25 2.11 -11.11 1.67
CA SER A 25 0.99 -12.05 1.63
C SER A 25 -0.32 -11.31 1.40
N ILE A 26 -1.12 -11.87 0.50
CA ILE A 26 -2.38 -11.35 -0.05
C ILE A 26 -3.34 -10.91 1.06
N MET A 27 -3.72 -9.62 1.09
CA MET A 27 -4.86 -9.12 1.85
C MET A 27 -6.16 -9.42 1.10
N THR A 28 -6.73 -10.60 1.34
CA THR A 28 -8.16 -10.85 1.13
C THR A 28 -8.81 -11.01 2.49
N GLN A 29 -9.46 -9.96 3.00
CA GLN A 29 -10.69 -10.00 3.80
C GLN A 29 -11.00 -8.60 4.37
N TYR A 30 -11.63 -7.75 3.56
CA TYR A 30 -12.32 -6.56 4.06
C TYR A 30 -13.78 -6.62 3.67
N HIS A 31 -14.57 -7.46 4.35
CA HIS A 31 -16.02 -7.30 4.37
C HIS A 31 -16.63 -7.56 5.75
N ALA A 32 -17.31 -6.51 6.21
CA ALA A 32 -18.52 -6.47 7.03
C ALA A 32 -18.43 -6.82 8.53
N GLY A 33 -18.69 -5.80 9.37
CA GLY A 33 -19.07 -6.00 10.76
C GLY A 33 -18.98 -4.74 11.61
N THR A 34 -19.98 -3.85 11.52
CA THR A 34 -20.15 -2.75 12.48
C THR A 34 -20.56 -3.31 13.84
N THR A 35 -19.62 -3.45 14.77
CA THR A 35 -19.92 -3.59 16.21
C THR A 35 -18.92 -2.76 16.99
N LYS A 36 -19.38 -2.09 18.05
CA LYS A 36 -18.53 -1.36 19.02
C LYS A 36 -17.55 -2.35 19.67
N THR A 37 -16.38 -2.50 19.10
CA THR A 37 -15.27 -3.27 19.70
C THR A 37 -14.33 -2.29 20.38
N GLN A 38 -13.88 -2.64 21.57
CA GLN A 38 -12.76 -1.97 22.23
C GLN A 38 -11.66 -1.73 21.20
N ASN A 39 -11.18 -0.49 21.17
CA ASN A 39 -10.26 0.06 20.17
C ASN A 39 -8.86 -0.54 20.37
N VAL A 40 -8.74 -1.87 20.34
CA VAL A 40 -7.48 -2.58 20.36
C VAL A 40 -6.87 -2.33 19.00
N ALA A 41 -5.96 -1.35 18.95
CA ALA A 41 -5.20 -1.07 17.75
C ALA A 41 -4.55 -2.37 17.27
N HIS A 42 -4.59 -2.61 15.96
CA HIS A 42 -3.95 -3.78 15.37
C HIS A 42 -2.47 -3.85 15.83
N PRO A 43 -1.91 -5.04 16.15
CA PRO A 43 -0.53 -5.15 16.65
C PRO A 43 0.49 -4.39 15.80
N SER A 44 0.37 -4.45 14.47
CA SER A 44 1.24 -3.69 13.56
C SER A 44 1.13 -2.16 13.75
N VAL A 45 -0.05 -1.64 14.14
CA VAL A 45 -0.20 -0.21 14.46
C VAL A 45 0.53 0.14 15.75
N VAL A 46 0.50 -0.76 16.75
CA VAL A 46 1.22 -0.58 18.01
C VAL A 46 2.74 -0.64 17.80
N GLU A 47 3.23 -1.62 17.06
CA GLU A 47 4.65 -1.76 16.71
C GLU A 47 5.15 -0.57 15.89
N ASN A 48 4.37 -0.14 14.89
CA ASN A 48 4.71 1.04 14.10
C ASN A 48 4.78 2.30 14.97
N ALA A 49 3.84 2.49 15.90
CA ALA A 49 3.87 3.61 16.83
C ALA A 49 5.09 3.57 17.77
N ALA A 50 5.49 2.38 18.21
CA ALA A 50 6.69 2.20 19.03
C ALA A 50 7.96 2.56 18.24
N HIS A 51 8.10 2.10 17.00
CA HIS A 51 9.22 2.48 16.13
C HIS A 51 9.23 3.98 15.82
N GLU A 52 8.07 4.56 15.54
CA GLU A 52 7.91 5.99 15.28
C GLU A 52 8.37 6.86 16.46
N SER A 53 8.17 6.39 17.69
CA SER A 53 8.59 7.09 18.90
C SER A 53 10.11 7.18 19.07
N GLN A 54 10.86 6.29 18.41
CA GLN A 54 12.33 6.25 18.47
C GLN A 54 12.97 7.14 17.42
N LEU A 55 12.20 7.66 16.46
CA LEU A 55 12.72 8.51 15.40
C LEU A 55 13.05 9.92 15.93
N PRO A 56 14.11 10.55 15.39
CA PRO A 56 14.38 11.96 15.63
C PRO A 56 13.18 12.84 15.25
N PRO A 57 12.91 13.96 15.95
CA PRO A 57 11.72 14.79 15.72
C PRO A 57 11.53 15.28 14.28
N GLU A 58 12.62 15.40 13.52
CA GLU A 58 12.60 15.84 12.12
C GLU A 58 12.04 14.77 11.17
N LEU A 59 12.18 13.49 11.53
CA LEU A 59 11.73 12.35 10.74
C LEU A 59 10.38 11.80 11.22
N ARG A 60 9.89 12.27 12.37
CA ARG A 60 8.59 11.84 12.90
C ARG A 60 7.46 12.31 12.00
N LYS A 61 6.57 11.37 11.68
CA LYS A 61 5.36 11.51 10.88
C LYS A 61 4.44 12.61 11.41
N SER A 62 4.28 12.68 12.75
CA SER A 62 3.38 13.63 13.41
C SER A 62 3.88 15.07 13.43
N ASP A 63 5.19 15.28 13.28
CA ASP A 63 5.82 16.54 13.66
C ASP A 63 6.19 17.36 12.42
N ARG A 64 7.28 16.99 11.72
CA ARG A 64 7.86 17.84 10.65
C ARG A 64 7.98 17.16 9.30
N PHE A 65 8.08 15.83 9.25
CA PHE A 65 8.47 15.12 8.02
C PHE A 65 7.43 15.26 6.90
N TYR A 66 6.15 14.91 7.16
CA TYR A 66 5.09 15.03 6.14
C TYR A 66 4.51 16.44 6.00
N ASN A 67 4.72 17.31 7.00
CA ASN A 67 4.25 18.70 6.94
C ASN A 67 5.11 19.58 6.01
N ASN A 68 6.31 19.12 5.64
CA ASN A 68 7.15 19.83 4.68
C ASN A 68 6.64 19.58 3.25
N PRO A 69 6.18 20.61 2.51
CA PRO A 69 5.61 20.44 1.18
C PRO A 69 6.63 19.89 0.17
N GLN A 70 7.92 20.14 0.35
CA GLN A 70 8.97 19.61 -0.53
C GLN A 70 9.20 18.12 -0.32
N ILE A 71 9.18 17.67 0.94
CA ILE A 71 9.30 16.25 1.29
C ILE A 71 8.06 15.49 0.80
N ALA A 72 6.87 16.04 1.05
CA ALA A 72 5.62 15.46 0.56
C ALA A 72 5.59 15.37 -0.98
N ALA A 73 5.99 16.44 -1.68
CA ALA A 73 6.09 16.44 -3.13
C ALA A 73 7.15 15.47 -3.66
N GLY A 74 8.27 15.30 -2.97
CA GLY A 74 9.31 14.33 -3.32
C GLY A 74 8.85 12.88 -3.13
N LEU A 75 8.11 12.59 -2.07
CA LEU A 75 7.52 11.27 -1.82
C LEU A 75 6.37 10.93 -2.79
N ALA A 76 5.66 11.96 -3.25
CA ALA A 76 4.63 11.83 -4.27
C ALA A 76 5.19 11.62 -5.69
N LYS A 77 6.50 11.79 -5.89
CA LYS A 77 7.15 11.50 -7.17
C LYS A 77 7.37 10.00 -7.34
N GLU A 78 7.34 9.62 -8.60
CA GLU A 78 7.60 8.28 -9.12
C GLU A 78 8.92 7.74 -8.53
N SER A 79 8.90 6.51 -8.00
CA SER A 79 10.10 5.88 -7.45
C SER A 79 11.06 5.58 -8.60
N TRP A 80 12.32 6.01 -8.47
CA TRP A 80 13.37 5.86 -9.49
C TRP A 80 13.55 4.41 -10.00
N PHE A 81 13.17 3.41 -9.20
CA PHE A 81 13.41 1.99 -9.50
C PHE A 81 12.14 1.16 -9.73
N THR A 82 10.95 1.67 -9.45
CA THR A 82 9.69 0.91 -9.56
C THR A 82 8.52 1.84 -9.78
N ASP A 83 7.60 1.47 -10.68
CA ASP A 83 6.25 2.05 -10.70
C ASP A 83 5.58 1.73 -9.37
N LYS A 84 5.63 2.68 -8.43
CA LYS A 84 4.83 2.61 -7.22
C LYS A 84 3.40 2.96 -7.57
N GLU A 85 2.45 2.54 -6.74
CA GLU A 85 1.01 2.72 -6.91
C GLU A 85 0.64 4.19 -7.16
N MET A 86 0.64 4.58 -8.44
CA MET A 86 0.12 5.86 -8.88
C MET A 86 -1.38 5.86 -8.66
N GLN A 87 -1.93 7.02 -8.34
CA GLN A 87 -3.37 7.19 -8.33
C GLN A 87 -3.91 6.74 -9.70
N VAL A 88 -4.68 5.65 -9.72
CA VAL A 88 -5.35 5.20 -10.93
C VAL A 88 -6.44 6.22 -11.24
N VAL A 89 -6.15 7.12 -12.19
CA VAL A 89 -7.05 8.21 -12.63
C VAL A 89 -8.15 7.67 -13.54
N ASP A 90 -7.86 6.67 -14.37
CA ASP A 90 -8.83 6.06 -15.29
C ASP A 90 -9.23 4.66 -14.80
N ARG A 91 -10.13 4.61 -13.81
CA ARG A 91 -10.63 3.32 -13.30
C ARG A 91 -11.75 2.83 -14.20
N GLU A 92 -11.64 1.60 -14.69
CA GLU A 92 -12.73 0.94 -15.44
C GLU A 92 -14.06 0.92 -14.67
N ALA A 93 -14.00 0.83 -13.34
CA ALA A 93 -15.19 0.89 -12.49
C ALA A 93 -15.91 2.27 -12.52
N GLU A 94 -15.19 3.35 -12.83
CA GLU A 94 -15.78 4.69 -12.97
C GLU A 94 -16.48 4.90 -14.31
N LYS A 95 -16.13 4.09 -15.32
CA LYS A 95 -16.81 4.06 -16.63
C LYS A 95 -18.19 3.41 -16.54
N ILE A 96 -18.51 2.74 -15.43
CA ILE A 96 -19.80 2.08 -15.25
C ILE A 96 -20.88 3.13 -14.93
N PRO A 97 -21.91 3.28 -15.78
CA PRO A 97 -22.98 4.24 -15.57
C PRO A 97 -23.78 3.91 -14.30
N ARG A 98 -24.17 4.95 -13.53
CA ARG A 98 -24.81 4.79 -12.23
C ARG A 98 -26.18 4.11 -12.32
N GLU A 99 -26.90 4.26 -13.44
CA GLU A 99 -28.17 3.57 -13.66
C GLU A 99 -27.98 2.05 -13.72
N MET A 100 -26.85 1.58 -14.28
CA MET A 100 -26.54 0.16 -14.38
C MET A 100 -26.27 -0.43 -13.00
N VAL A 101 -25.52 0.29 -12.16
CA VAL A 101 -25.32 -0.08 -10.75
C VAL A 101 -26.68 -0.21 -10.07
N PHE A 102 -27.53 0.82 -10.14
CA PHE A 102 -28.86 0.81 -9.52
C PHE A 102 -29.72 -0.37 -10.00
N LYS A 103 -29.70 -0.69 -11.29
CA LYS A 103 -30.42 -1.83 -11.86
C LYS A 103 -29.97 -3.16 -11.27
N ILE A 104 -28.65 -3.38 -11.11
CA ILE A 104 -28.10 -4.60 -10.51
C ILE A 104 -28.59 -4.74 -9.06
N PHE A 105 -28.44 -3.69 -8.25
CA PHE A 105 -28.87 -3.70 -6.84
C PHE A 105 -30.39 -3.89 -6.68
N LYS A 106 -31.19 -3.32 -7.59
CA LYS A 106 -32.65 -3.51 -7.62
C LYS A 106 -33.03 -4.95 -7.97
N ASN A 107 -32.39 -5.52 -9.00
CA ASN A 107 -32.66 -6.90 -9.42
C ASN A 107 -32.19 -7.93 -8.38
N ALA A 108 -31.12 -7.63 -7.64
CA ALA A 108 -30.65 -8.44 -6.52
C ALA A 108 -31.53 -8.34 -5.26
N GLY A 109 -32.59 -7.50 -5.27
CA GLY A 109 -33.49 -7.32 -4.14
C GLY A 109 -32.91 -6.48 -2.99
N TRP A 110 -31.77 -5.82 -3.20
CA TRP A 110 -31.10 -5.00 -2.20
C TRP A 110 -31.66 -3.58 -2.09
N ILE A 111 -32.45 -3.13 -3.07
CA ILE A 111 -33.15 -1.85 -3.04
C ILE A 111 -34.66 -2.09 -2.98
N LYS A 112 -35.29 -1.64 -1.89
CA LYS A 112 -36.75 -1.68 -1.75
C LYS A 112 -37.40 -0.56 -2.55
N ARG A 113 -38.49 -0.88 -3.25
CA ARG A 113 -39.38 0.12 -3.85
C ARG A 113 -40.09 0.82 -2.67
N LYS A 114 -39.91 2.14 -2.53
CA LYS A 114 -40.77 2.95 -1.66
C LYS A 114 -42.18 2.98 -2.23
#